data_AF-A0AA91DEA1-F1
#
_entry.id   AF-A0AA91DEA1-F1
#
_cell.length_a   1.000
_cell.length_b   1.000
_cell.length_c   1.000
_cell.angle_alpha   90.00
_cell.angle_beta   90.00
_cell.angle_gamma   90.00
#
_symmetry.space_group_name_H-M   'P 1'
#
loop_
_entity.id
_entity.type
_entity.pdbx_description
1 polymer ?
#
loop_
_entity_poly.entity_id
_entity_poly.type
_entity_poly.pdbx_seq_one_letter_code
_entity_poly.pdbx_strand_id
1 'polypeptide(L)'
;MGRRRRKSTSEGLFDVLTDLTDMFWQVGGIVSAVLMLASFWTADWAVDQYIKASTSPYLGSSVQIFGWVYFLLPLMIAALAVIFGAKSYQTFARDHRY
;
A
#
# COMPACT_ATOMS: atom_id res chain seq x y z
N MET A 1 33.34 16.82 -7.81
CA MET A 1 32.46 15.96 -8.64
C MET A 1 31.40 15.34 -7.75
N GLY A 2 30.19 15.89 -7.73
CA GLY A 2 29.11 15.42 -6.87
C GLY A 2 28.65 14.03 -7.30
N ARG A 3 28.75 13.04 -6.41
CA ARG A 3 28.15 11.72 -6.60
C ARG A 3 26.64 11.90 -6.78
N ARG A 4 26.15 11.84 -8.02
CA ARG A 4 24.72 11.62 -8.29
C ARG A 4 24.37 10.27 -7.65
N ARG A 5 23.74 10.30 -6.47
CA ARG A 5 23.08 9.13 -5.91
C ARG A 5 22.12 8.64 -6.99
N ARG A 6 22.37 7.47 -7.57
CA ARG A 6 21.37 6.79 -8.39
C ARG A 6 20.20 6.51 -7.46
N LYS A 7 19.13 7.31 -7.54
CA LYS A 7 17.85 6.97 -6.92
C LYS A 7 17.46 5.58 -7.43
N SER A 8 16.97 4.72 -6.54
CA SER A 8 16.53 3.40 -6.96
C SER A 8 15.33 3.54 -7.89
N THR A 9 15.15 2.60 -8.83
CA THR A 9 14.05 2.65 -9.81
C THR A 9 12.68 2.78 -9.14
N SER A 10 12.52 2.19 -7.94
CA SER A 10 11.30 2.30 -7.14
C SER A 10 11.09 3.69 -6.54
N GLU A 11 12.15 4.37 -6.10
CA GLU A 11 12.05 5.76 -5.61
C GLU A 11 11.61 6.70 -6.75
N GLY A 12 12.18 6.52 -7.95
CA GLY A 12 11.80 7.32 -9.11
C GLY A 12 10.34 7.11 -9.54
N LEU A 13 9.83 5.88 -9.44
CA LEU A 13 8.42 5.58 -9.71
C LEU A 13 7.49 6.23 -8.68
N PHE A 14 7.85 6.18 -7.39
CA PHE A 14 7.03 6.78 -6.34
C PHE A 14 6.94 8.30 -6.48
N ASP A 15 8.07 8.95 -6.81
CA ASP A 15 8.12 10.39 -7.07
C ASP A 15 7.20 10.75 -8.25
N VAL A 16 7.33 10.03 -9.38
CA VAL A 16 6.50 10.29 -10.57
C VAL A 16 5.01 10.08 -10.29
N LEU A 17 4.64 9.02 -9.57
CA LEU A 17 3.23 8.79 -9.21
C LEU A 17 2.69 9.89 -8.28
N THR A 18 3.52 10.40 -7.38
CA THR A 18 3.14 11.47 -6.46
C THR A 18 2.98 12.78 -7.21
N ASP A 19 3.94 13.14 -8.07
CA ASP A 19 3.88 14.35 -8.89
C ASP A 19 2.66 14.33 -9.82
N LEU A 20 2.37 13.18 -10.45
CA LEU A 20 1.18 13.00 -11.29
C LEU A 20 -0.12 13.07 -10.48
N THR A 21 -0.14 12.58 -9.24
CA THR A 21 -1.30 12.69 -8.34
C THR A 21 -1.58 14.14 -7.95
N ASP A 22 -0.54 14.94 -7.79
CA ASP A 22 -0.66 16.36 -7.45
C ASP A 22 -1.11 17.21 -8.67
N MET A 23 -0.82 16.74 -9.90
CA MET A 23 -1.28 17.34 -11.16
C MET A 23 -2.69 16.91 -11.58
N PHE A 24 -3.06 15.64 -11.37
CA PHE A 24 -4.33 15.06 -11.79
C PHE A 24 -4.90 14.17 -10.70
N TRP A 25 -6.02 14.60 -10.10
CA TRP A 25 -6.68 13.85 -9.04
C TRP A 25 -7.06 12.42 -9.48
N GLN A 26 -7.39 12.22 -10.76
CA GLN A 26 -7.77 10.90 -11.30
C GLN A 26 -6.64 9.88 -11.16
N VAL A 27 -5.37 10.29 -11.32
CA VAL A 27 -4.22 9.39 -11.20
C VAL A 27 -4.10 8.87 -9.76
N GLY A 28 -4.17 9.77 -8.78
CA GLY A 28 -4.15 9.36 -7.37
C GLY A 28 -5.35 8.49 -6.99
N GLY A 29 -6.52 8.75 -7.58
CA GLY A 29 -7.72 7.94 -7.37
C GLY A 29 -7.57 6.52 -7.93
N ILE A 30 -7.02 6.38 -9.14
CA ILE A 30 -6.73 5.07 -9.74
C ILE A 30 -5.68 4.31 -8.93
N VAL A 31 -4.58 4.97 -8.55
CA VAL A 31 -3.53 4.36 -7.72
C VAL A 31 -4.10 3.89 -6.38
N SER A 32 -4.91 4.72 -5.71
CA SER A 32 -5.60 4.37 -4.48
C SER A 32 -6.52 3.15 -4.65
N ALA A 33 -7.33 3.12 -5.72
CA ALA A 33 -8.22 1.99 -6.01
C ALA A 33 -7.45 0.69 -6.25
N VAL A 34 -6.37 0.73 -7.04
CA VAL A 34 -5.52 -0.43 -7.31
C VAL A 34 -4.86 -0.94 -6.02
N LEU A 35 -4.31 -0.03 -5.21
CA LEU A 35 -3.73 -0.39 -3.91
C LEU A 35 -4.77 -0.99 -2.96
N MET A 36 -6.00 -0.46 -2.95
CA MET A 36 -7.08 -1.01 -2.13
C MET A 36 -7.45 -2.44 -2.56
N LEU A 37 -7.57 -2.68 -3.86
CA LEU A 37 -7.80 -4.04 -4.39
C LEU A 37 -6.65 -4.99 -4.04
N ALA A 38 -5.40 -4.52 -4.16
CA ALA A 38 -4.23 -5.30 -3.76
C ALA A 38 -4.22 -5.59 -2.26
N SER A 39 -4.69 -4.67 -1.42
CA SER A 39 -4.84 -4.89 0.02
C SER A 39 -5.83 -6.02 0.32
N PHE A 40 -6.99 -6.04 -0.34
CA PHE A 40 -7.95 -7.13 -0.16
C PHE A 40 -7.40 -8.48 -0.62
N TRP A 41 -6.73 -8.51 -1.78
CA TRP A 41 -6.11 -9.74 -2.28
C TRP A 41 -5.01 -10.26 -1.35
N THR A 42 -4.15 -9.37 -0.86
CA THR A 42 -3.10 -9.74 0.11
C THR A 42 -3.67 -10.09 1.48
N ALA A 43 -4.83 -9.56 1.87
CA ALA A 43 -5.51 -9.94 3.10
C ALA A 43 -6.07 -11.37 3.01
N ASP A 44 -6.69 -11.73 1.88
CA ASP A 44 -7.15 -13.12 1.63
C ASP A 44 -5.98 -14.10 1.69
N TRP A 45 -4.88 -13.76 1.01
CA TRP A 45 -3.63 -14.53 1.09
C TRP A 45 -3.10 -14.62 2.54
N ALA A 46 -3.10 -13.53 3.30
CA ALA A 46 -2.63 -13.51 4.68
C ALA A 46 -3.48 -14.42 5.60
N VAL A 47 -4.80 -14.45 5.40
CA VAL A 47 -5.72 -15.34 6.13
C VAL A 47 -5.41 -16.80 5.83
N ASP A 48 -5.23 -17.17 4.56
CA ASP A 48 -4.87 -18.54 4.18
C ASP A 48 -3.53 -18.97 4.80
N GLN A 49 -2.52 -18.10 4.77
CA GLN A 49 -1.23 -18.38 5.41
C GLN A 49 -1.33 -18.49 6.93
N TYR A 50 -2.12 -17.62 7.57
CA TYR A 50 -2.38 -17.69 9.01
C TYR A 50 -3.03 -19.01 9.41
N ILE A 51 -4.05 -19.47 8.67
CA ILE A 51 -4.73 -20.74 8.94
C ILE A 51 -3.77 -21.93 8.78
N LYS A 52 -3.02 -21.96 7.68
CA LYS A 52 -2.01 -23.00 7.42
C LYS A 52 -0.94 -23.06 8.52
N ALA A 53 -0.47 -21.90 8.97
CA ALA A 53 0.51 -21.84 10.04
C ALA A 53 -0.09 -22.21 11.41
N SER A 54 -1.36 -21.87 11.67
CA SER A 54 -2.05 -22.16 12.94
C SER A 54 -2.34 -23.65 13.14
N THR A 55 -2.58 -24.37 12.05
CA THR A 55 -2.83 -25.83 12.06
C THR A 55 -1.53 -26.65 12.02
N SER A 56 -0.38 -25.99 11.82
CA SER A 56 0.92 -26.66 11.78
C SER A 56 1.34 -27.09 13.19
N PRO A 57 1.72 -28.36 13.39
CA PRO A 57 2.21 -28.86 14.69
C PRO A 57 3.52 -28.20 15.14
N TYR A 58 4.24 -27.54 14.23
CA TYR A 58 5.51 -26.86 14.52
C TYR A 58 5.35 -25.36 14.75
N LEU A 59 4.36 -24.72 14.10
CA LEU A 59 4.22 -23.27 14.10
C LEU A 59 3.01 -22.77 14.89
N GLY A 60 2.04 -23.63 15.22
CA GLY A 60 0.77 -23.22 15.82
C GLY A 60 0.90 -22.40 17.10
N SER A 61 1.83 -22.76 18.00
CA SER A 61 2.10 -22.01 19.24
C SER A 61 2.70 -20.63 18.97
N SER A 62 3.61 -20.51 18.01
CA SER A 62 4.20 -19.23 17.61
C SER A 62 3.18 -18.32 16.92
N VAL A 63 2.26 -18.89 16.15
CA VAL A 63 1.22 -18.13 15.42
C VAL A 63 0.19 -17.52 16.35
N GLN A 64 -0.06 -18.11 17.52
CA GLN A 64 -0.93 -17.47 18.52
C GLN A 64 -0.35 -16.14 19.05
N ILE A 65 0.98 -16.03 19.13
CA ILE A 65 1.66 -14.83 19.64
C ILE A 65 1.98 -13.84 18.51
N PHE A 66 2.45 -14.35 17.37
CA PHE A 66 2.96 -13.53 16.25
C PHE A 66 2.04 -13.53 15.02
N GLY A 67 0.83 -14.09 15.12
CA GLY A 67 -0.11 -14.22 14.00
C GLY A 67 -0.54 -12.89 13.39
N TRP A 68 -0.48 -11.80 14.16
CA TRP A 68 -0.75 -10.45 13.67
C TRP A 68 0.23 -10.00 12.56
N VAL A 69 1.44 -10.58 12.51
CA VAL A 69 2.47 -10.23 11.50
C VAL A 69 2.00 -10.54 10.08
N TYR A 70 1.19 -11.60 9.89
CA TYR A 70 0.62 -11.94 8.58
C TYR A 70 -0.24 -10.80 8.02
N PHE A 71 -0.84 -9.98 8.90
CA PHE A 71 -1.72 -8.88 8.53
C PHE A 71 -0.99 -7.54 8.35
N LEU A 72 0.31 -7.46 8.62
CA LEU A 72 1.07 -6.22 8.42
C LEU A 72 1.14 -5.79 6.95
N LEU A 73 1.37 -6.74 6.05
CA LEU A 73 1.48 -6.45 4.61
C LEU A 73 0.18 -5.87 4.02
N PRO A 74 -1.00 -6.51 4.16
CA PRO A 74 -2.24 -5.93 3.65
C PRO A 74 -2.56 -4.58 4.30
N LEU A 75 -2.22 -4.40 5.59
CA LEU A 75 -2.46 -3.15 6.32
C LEU A 75 -1.54 -2.01 5.85
N MET A 76 -0.28 -2.30 5.53
CA MET A 76 0.65 -1.35 4.91
C MET A 76 0.16 -0.90 3.52
N ILE A 77 -0.32 -1.85 2.70
CA ILE A 77 -0.87 -1.54 1.37
C ILE A 77 -2.14 -0.69 1.50
N ALA A 78 -3.03 -1.03 2.45
CA ALA A 78 -4.22 -0.24 2.74
C ALA A 78 -3.86 1.19 3.19
N ALA A 79 -2.86 1.34 4.06
CA ALA A 79 -2.41 2.66 4.50
C ALA A 79 -1.92 3.51 3.32
N LEU A 80 -1.15 2.93 2.39
CA LEU A 80 -0.74 3.61 1.17
C LEU A 80 -1.94 3.98 0.28
N ALA A 81 -2.91 3.08 0.13
CA ALA A 81 -4.14 3.35 -0.61
C ALA A 81 -4.87 4.58 -0.04
N VAL A 82 -4.99 4.66 1.28
CA VAL A 82 -5.61 5.80 1.98
C VAL A 82 -4.82 7.09 1.77
N ILE A 83 -3.49 7.05 1.83
CA ILE A 83 -2.64 8.24 1.60
C ILE A 83 -2.84 8.80 0.20
N PHE A 84 -2.78 7.94 -0.83
CA PHE A 84 -3.00 8.37 -2.22
C PHE A 84 -4.45 8.84 -2.45
N GLY A 85 -5.43 8.18 -1.82
CA GLY A 85 -6.83 8.57 -1.90
C GLY A 85 -7.10 9.93 -1.25
N ALA A 86 -6.51 10.18 -0.08
CA ALA A 86 -6.60 11.46 0.61
C ALA A 86 -5.95 12.59 -0.20
N LYS A 87 -4.76 12.35 -0.77
CA LYS A 87 -4.11 13.30 -1.68
C LYS A 87 -4.97 13.59 -2.91
N SER A 88 -5.48 12.56 -3.57
CA SER A 88 -6.38 12.70 -4.72
C SER A 88 -7.61 13.54 -4.39
N TYR A 89 -8.26 13.27 -3.25
CA TYR A 89 -9.42 14.03 -2.79
C TYR A 89 -9.09 15.51 -2.52
N GLN A 90 -7.93 15.79 -1.91
CA GLN A 90 -7.48 17.17 -1.70
C GLN A 90 -7.26 17.91 -3.02
N THR A 91 -6.62 17.27 -4.01
CA THR A 91 -6.45 17.84 -5.36
C THR A 91 -7.80 18.09 -6.02
N PHE A 92 -8.71 17.12 -5.98
CA PHE A 92 -10.07 17.27 -6.53
C PHE A 92 -10.84 18.43 -5.89
N ALA A 93 -10.82 18.53 -4.56
CA ALA A 93 -11.50 19.58 -3.82
C ALA A 93 -10.89 20.96 -4.06
N ARG A 94 -9.58 21.05 -4.32
CA ARG A 94 -8.91 22.29 -4.72
C ARG A 94 -9.36 22.75 -6.10
N ASP A 95 -9.41 21.83 -7.06
CA ASP A 95 -9.72 22.13 -8.46
C ASP A 95 -11.20 22.50 -8.68
N HIS A 96 -12.12 22.04 -7.82
CA HIS A 96 -13.57 22.32 -7.91
C HIS A 96 -14.06 23.41 -6.94
N ARG A 97 -13.17 24.03 -6.17
CA ARG A 97 -13.49 25.17 -5.28
C ARG A 97 -13.40 26.54 -5.97
N TYR A 98 -12.92 26.56 -7.21
CA TYR A 98 -12.87 27.73 -8.09
C TYR A 98 -13.74 27.47 -9.33
#